data_AF-B1A0L0-F1
#
_entry.id   AF-B1A0L0-F1
#
_cell.length_a   1.000
_cell.length_b   1.000
_cell.length_c   1.000
_cell.angle_alpha   90.00
_cell.angle_beta   90.00
_cell.angle_gamma   90.00
#
_symmetry.space_group_name_H-M   'P 1'
#
loop_
_entity.id
_entity.type
_entity.pdbx_description
1 polymer ?
#
loop_
_entity_poly.entity_id
_entity_poly.type
_entity_poly.pdbx_seq_one_letter_code
_entity_poly.pdbx_strand_id
1 'polypeptide(L)' 'MIDLTSFKDLQNVPVGEFFDKPTTLTPGQVEASANLWTSADGLTHIGVWECTPGHCQTKRG' A
#
# COMPACT_ATOMS: atom_id res chain seq x y z
N MET A 1 -21.71 3.37 2.78
CA MET A 1 -20.73 3.65 1.73
C MET A 1 -20.12 5.00 2.06
N ILE A 2 -18.79 5.09 2.24
CA ILE A 2 -18.10 6.35 2.55
C ILE A 2 -17.97 7.17 1.26
N ASP A 3 -18.24 8.47 1.33
CA ASP A 3 -17.99 9.42 0.24
C ASP A 3 -16.49 9.77 0.22
N LEU A 4 -15.82 9.41 -0.87
CA LEU A 4 -14.38 9.58 -1.09
C LEU A 4 -14.05 10.75 -2.01
N THR A 5 -14.95 11.73 -2.18
CA THR A 5 -14.78 12.89 -3.07
C THR A 5 -13.49 13.69 -2.82
N SER A 6 -12.96 13.70 -1.59
CA SER A 6 -11.66 14.31 -1.25
C SER A 6 -10.45 13.56 -1.82
N PHE A 7 -10.62 12.29 -2.18
CA PHE A 7 -9.59 11.35 -2.64
C PHE A 7 -9.75 11.02 -4.13
N LYS A 8 -10.21 12.01 -4.91
CA LYS A 8 -10.55 11.88 -6.33
C LYS A 8 -9.51 11.01 -7.05
N ASP A 9 -9.94 9.78 -7.31
CA ASP A 9 -9.30 8.76 -8.14
C ASP A 9 -8.21 7.85 -7.54
N LEU A 10 -8.12 7.70 -6.21
CA LEU A 10 -7.20 6.71 -5.62
C LEU A 10 -7.42 5.28 -6.15
N GLN A 11 -8.66 4.94 -6.51
CA GLN A 11 -9.01 3.61 -7.04
C GLN A 11 -8.35 3.25 -8.38
N ASN A 12 -7.94 4.25 -9.17
CA ASN A 12 -7.34 4.03 -10.49
C ASN A 12 -5.83 4.31 -10.48
N VAL A 13 -5.23 4.54 -9.31
CA VAL A 13 -3.78 4.72 -9.17
C VAL A 13 -3.09 3.37 -9.45
N PRO A 14 -2.22 3.28 -10.47
CA PRO A 14 -1.46 2.06 -10.70
C PRO A 14 -0.41 1.89 -9.58
N VAL A 15 -0.54 0.80 -8.80
CA VAL A 15 0.41 0.45 -7.72
C VAL A 15 1.70 -0.21 -8.20
N GLY A 16 1.82 -0.48 -9.51
CA GLY A 16 2.99 -1.08 -10.12
C GLY A 16 3.04 -2.60 -10.00
N GLU A 17 4.24 -3.16 -10.05
CA GLU A 17 4.46 -4.61 -9.97
C GLU A 17 4.29 -5.12 -8.54
N PHE A 18 3.74 -6.33 -8.42
CA PHE A 18 3.59 -7.03 -7.16
C PHE A 18 4.84 -7.82 -6.82
N PHE A 19 5.25 -7.76 -5.56
CA PHE A 19 6.37 -8.50 -5.00
C PHE A 19 5.94 -9.30 -3.77
N ASP A 20 6.70 -10.32 -3.40
CA ASP A 20 6.41 -11.14 -2.22
C ASP A 20 6.27 -10.28 -0.96
N LYS A 21 5.16 -10.49 -0.22
CA LYS A 21 4.86 -9.76 1.02
C LYS A 21 5.87 -10.17 2.11
N PRO A 22 6.81 -9.32 2.54
CA PRO A 22 7.93 -9.73 3.41
C PRO A 22 7.51 -10.11 4.83
N THR A 23 6.28 -9.79 5.24
CA THR A 23 5.73 -10.10 6.56
C THR A 23 4.54 -11.04 6.49
N THR A 24 4.40 -11.77 5.39
CA THR A 24 3.31 -12.71 5.23
C THR A 24 3.40 -13.88 6.21
N LEU A 25 2.22 -14.34 6.65
CA LEU A 25 2.01 -15.63 7.30
C LEU A 25 1.25 -16.59 6.37
N THR A 26 0.95 -16.16 5.14
CA THR A 26 0.18 -16.89 4.13
C THR A 26 1.05 -17.10 2.88
N PRO A 27 1.41 -18.35 2.52
CA PRO A 27 2.27 -18.60 1.37
C PRO A 27 1.74 -17.98 0.07
N GLY A 28 2.61 -17.32 -0.68
CA GLY A 28 2.29 -16.70 -1.96
C GLY A 28 1.56 -15.36 -1.88
N GLN A 29 1.42 -14.75 -0.70
CA GLN A 29 0.88 -13.40 -0.58
C GLN A 29 1.86 -12.38 -1.18
N VAL A 30 1.35 -11.47 -2.01
CA VAL A 30 2.13 -10.42 -2.68
C VAL A 30 1.55 -9.04 -2.38
N GLU A 31 2.39 -8.01 -2.44
CA GLU A 31 2.01 -6.61 -2.25
C GLU A 31 2.62 -5.69 -3.30
N ALA A 32 1.99 -4.52 -3.49
CA ALA A 32 2.46 -3.43 -4.34
C ALA A 32 2.11 -2.08 -3.71
N SER A 33 2.85 -1.03 -4.05
CA SER A 33 2.56 0.32 -3.54
C SER A 33 2.94 1.42 -4.51
N ALA A 34 2.13 2.49 -4.50
CA ALA A 34 2.42 3.75 -5.17
C ALA A 34 2.58 4.86 -4.13
N ASN A 35 3.76 5.47 -4.10
CA ASN A 35 4.01 6.67 -3.31
C ASN A 35 3.47 7.90 -4.06
N LEU A 36 2.53 8.63 -3.46
CA LEU A 36 1.85 9.78 -4.09
C LEU A 36 2.39 11.12 -3.60
N TRP A 37 2.93 11.16 -2.39
CA TRP A 37 3.51 12.35 -1.81
C TRP A 37 4.63 12.00 -0.85
N THR A 38 5.64 12.85 -0.79
CA THR A 38 6.74 12.74 0.17
C THR A 38 7.00 14.12 0.74
N SER A 39 7.22 14.19 2.06
CA SER A 39 7.57 15.43 2.75
C SER A 39 8.88 16.00 2.23
N ALA A 40 9.08 17.31 2.42
CA ALA A 40 10.29 17.98 1.96
C ALA A 40 11.58 17.41 2.59
N ASP A 41 11.47 16.88 3.80
CA ASP A 41 12.56 16.20 4.52
C ASP A 41 12.70 14.71 4.18
N GLY A 42 11.78 14.16 3.36
CA GLY A 42 11.81 12.77 2.93
C GLY A 42 11.42 11.74 3.99
N LEU A 43 10.94 12.16 5.17
CA LEU A 43 10.65 11.24 6.28
C LEU A 43 9.23 10.71 6.28
N THR A 44 8.29 11.45 5.69
CA THR A 44 6.87 11.07 5.63
C THR A 44 6.47 10.78 4.19
N HIS A 45 5.83 9.64 4.00
CA HIS A 45 5.33 9.20 2.70
C HIS A 45 3.83 8.94 2.82
N ILE A 46 3.07 9.33 1.80
CA ILE A 46 1.64 9.07 1.69
C ILE A 46 1.41 8.43 0.32
N GLY A 47 0.67 7.34 0.30
CA GLY A 47 0.45 6.57 -0.92
C GLY A 47 -0.69 5.57 -0.82
N VAL A 48 -0.87 4.79 -1.88
CA VAL A 48 -1.80 3.67 -1.95
C VAL A 48 -1.00 2.37 -1.86
N TRP A 49 -1.57 1.39 -1.17
CA TRP A 49 -0.98 0.07 -1.00
C TRP A 49 -2.04 -0.98 -1.18
N GLU A 50 -1.70 -2.04 -1.90
CA GLU A 50 -2.56 -3.20 -2.13
C GLU A 50 -1.81 -4.48 -1.77
N CYS A 51 -2.57 -5.48 -1.33
CA CYS A 51 -2.05 -6.77 -0.94
C CYS A 51 -3.09 -7.86 -1.20
N THR A 52 -2.64 -9.00 -1.69
CA THR A 52 -3.54 -10.13 -1.91
C THR A 52 -4.08 -10.66 -0.57
N PRO A 53 -5.25 -11.32 -0.56
CA PRO A 53 -5.83 -11.87 0.66
C PRO A 53 -4.86 -12.76 1.45
N GLY A 54 -4.88 -12.64 2.77
CA GLY A 54 -4.01 -13.40 3.67
C GLY A 54 -3.80 -12.71 5.01
N HIS A 55 -3.00 -13.33 5.88
CA HIS A 55 -2.59 -12.76 7.17
C HIS A 55 -1.15 -12.26 7.07
N CYS A 56 -0.91 -11.07 7.61
CA CYS A 56 0.42 -10.51 7.76
C CYS A 56 0.62 -9.94 9.16
N GLN A 57 1.87 -9.94 9.61
CA GLN A 57 2.24 -9.30 10.87
C GLN A 57 2.80 -7.90 10.64
N THR A 58 2.54 -7.01 11.59
CA THR A 58 3.23 -5.73 11.69
C THR A 58 4.64 -6.00 12.26
N LYS A 59 5.65 -5.26 11.78
CA LYS A 59 6.95 -5.22 12.47
C LYS A 59 6.94 -4.03 13.43
N ARG A 60 7.45 -4.23 14.65
CA ARG A 60 7.76 -3.12 15.55
C ARG A 60 9.02 -2.44 15.00
N GLY A 61 8.92 -1.14 14.71
CA GLY A 61 10.05 -0.29 14.32
C GLY A 61 10.93 0.06 15.50
#